data_AF-A0A223HYK8-F1
#
_entry.id   AF-A0A223HYK8-F1
#
_cell.length_a   1.000
_cell.length_b   1.000
_cell.length_c   1.000
_cell.angle_alpha   90.00
_cell.angle_beta   90.00
_cell.angle_gamma   90.00
#
_symmetry.space_group_name_H-M   'P 1'
#
loop_
_entity.id
_entity.type
_entity.pdbx_description
1 polymer ?
#
loop_
_entity_poly.entity_id
_entity_poly.type
_entity_poly.pdbx_seq_one_letter_code
_entity_poly.pdbx_strand_id
1 'polypeptide(L)'
;MQDIIKSARKLIDKYNSGEPIKIMEVCGSHTMAISRYGLRQILPENIKLISGPGCPVCVTAQNEIDAVISLAGQGITIATFGDLIRVPGNNSSLQEERAKGKDVKVFYSPLDALEYAEANPSKEVVFIGIGFETTIPSVALTIKEAYTKKIKNYSVYCLHKTMPKALEALVINGSDIQGFLLPGHVSAITGSTIYNFLVDKYKIGGVVSGFEAQDILMSIIMILKNMENPKIEIQYKRVVREEGNTDAKKLIEEVFEDSDATWRGLGMIEGSGLKIRDLYSEYDAEKKFHIQKPSEQIEINGCRCGDVLMGIISPHQCPLFGKACTPVNPIGPCMVSSEGSCAAYYKYGA
;
A
#
# COMPACT_ATOMS: atom_id res chain seq x y z
N MET A 1 -3.58 -6.41 29.74
CA MET A 1 -3.80 -7.03 28.41
C MET A 1 -4.80 -8.18 28.46
N GLN A 2 -4.67 -9.14 29.39
CA GLN A 2 -5.63 -10.25 29.52
C GLN A 2 -7.09 -9.79 29.75
N ASP A 3 -7.32 -8.76 30.58
CA ASP A 3 -8.68 -8.24 30.81
C ASP A 3 -9.30 -7.58 29.58
N ILE A 4 -8.47 -6.91 28.76
CA ILE A 4 -8.91 -6.30 27.49
C ILE A 4 -9.32 -7.39 26.52
N ILE A 5 -8.51 -8.44 26.37
CA ILE A 5 -8.82 -9.59 25.52
C ILE A 5 -10.10 -10.28 25.98
N LYS A 6 -10.26 -10.52 27.29
CA LYS A 6 -11.45 -11.14 27.87
C LYS A 6 -12.71 -10.31 27.62
N SER A 7 -12.61 -8.99 27.74
CA SER A 7 -13.71 -8.06 27.49
C SER A 7 -14.06 -7.99 26.01
N ALA A 8 -13.05 -7.91 25.14
CA ALA A 8 -13.22 -7.93 23.70
C ALA A 8 -13.89 -9.22 23.22
N ARG A 9 -13.44 -10.38 23.72
CA ARG A 9 -14.02 -11.68 23.37
C ARG A 9 -15.50 -11.76 23.74
N LYS A 10 -15.90 -11.31 24.93
CA LYS A 10 -17.33 -11.25 25.33
C LYS A 10 -18.17 -10.42 24.37
N LEU A 11 -17.64 -9.29 23.89
CA LEU A 11 -18.35 -8.42 22.95
C LEU A 11 -18.38 -9.02 21.55
N ILE A 12 -17.29 -9.63 21.10
CA ILE A 12 -17.23 -10.36 19.83
C ILE A 12 -18.25 -11.49 19.85
N ASP A 13 -18.27 -12.33 20.88
CA ASP A 13 -19.23 -13.43 21.03
C ASP A 13 -20.68 -12.93 21.08
N LYS A 14 -20.93 -11.77 21.68
CA LYS A 14 -22.26 -11.14 21.72
C LYS A 14 -22.77 -10.70 20.34
N TYR A 15 -21.89 -10.20 19.48
CA TYR A 15 -22.25 -9.69 18.15
C TYR A 15 -21.96 -10.70 17.02
N ASN A 16 -21.38 -11.85 17.34
CA ASN A 16 -21.12 -12.92 16.39
C ASN A 16 -22.43 -13.63 16.06
N SER A 17 -22.84 -13.62 14.78
CA SER A 17 -24.03 -14.34 14.32
C SER A 17 -23.84 -15.87 14.28
N GLY A 18 -22.59 -16.36 14.36
CA GLY A 18 -22.23 -17.77 14.18
C GLY A 18 -21.96 -18.15 12.72
N GLU A 19 -22.39 -17.34 11.76
CA GLU A 19 -22.12 -17.55 10.32
C GLU A 19 -20.66 -17.22 9.97
N PRO A 20 -20.09 -17.79 8.89
CA PRO A 20 -18.77 -17.39 8.40
C PRO A 20 -18.70 -15.90 8.06
N ILE A 21 -17.74 -15.18 8.64
CA ILE A 21 -17.50 -13.74 8.43
C ILE A 21 -16.06 -13.54 7.98
N LYS A 22 -15.85 -12.86 6.86
CA LYS A 22 -14.56 -12.40 6.37
C LYS A 22 -14.47 -10.89 6.49
N ILE A 23 -13.51 -10.42 7.30
CA ILE A 23 -13.16 -9.01 7.43
C ILE A 23 -11.81 -8.80 6.77
N MET A 24 -11.72 -7.88 5.81
CA MET A 24 -10.47 -7.55 5.15
C MET A 24 -9.88 -6.28 5.72
N GLU A 25 -8.61 -6.34 6.10
CA GLU A 25 -7.80 -5.13 6.32
C GLU A 25 -7.06 -4.78 5.03
N VAL A 26 -6.90 -3.49 4.77
CA VAL A 26 -6.19 -2.97 3.59
C VAL A 26 -5.06 -2.02 3.99
N CYS A 27 -4.32 -2.40 5.03
CA CYS A 27 -3.19 -1.63 5.52
C CYS A 27 -2.08 -2.56 6.01
N GLY A 28 -0.90 -2.51 5.39
CA GLY A 28 0.23 -3.33 5.80
C GLY A 28 0.61 -3.18 7.28
N SER A 29 0.45 -1.98 7.84
CA SER A 29 0.61 -1.74 9.27
C SER A 29 -0.44 -2.48 10.13
N HIS A 30 -1.70 -2.61 9.68
CA HIS A 30 -2.69 -3.48 10.31
C HIS A 30 -2.33 -4.96 10.13
N THR A 31 -1.89 -5.38 8.94
CA THR A 31 -1.39 -6.75 8.69
C THR A 31 -0.32 -7.14 9.72
N MET A 32 0.64 -6.24 9.94
CA MET A 32 1.74 -6.43 10.88
C MET A 32 1.25 -6.43 12.33
N ALA A 33 0.35 -5.51 12.72
CA ALA A 33 -0.20 -5.45 14.06
C ALA A 33 -1.03 -6.70 14.41
N ILE A 34 -1.91 -7.13 13.51
CA ILE A 34 -2.74 -8.34 13.66
C ILE A 34 -1.85 -9.56 13.90
N SER A 35 -0.77 -9.70 13.12
CA SER A 35 0.15 -10.82 13.22
C SER A 35 1.01 -10.75 14.49
N ARG A 36 1.56 -9.57 14.81
CA ARG A 36 2.38 -9.34 16.01
C ARG A 36 1.63 -9.60 17.31
N TYR A 37 0.36 -9.19 17.38
CA TYR A 37 -0.49 -9.35 18.56
C TYR A 37 -1.27 -10.66 18.56
N GLY A 38 -1.10 -11.52 17.55
CA GLY A 38 -1.80 -12.81 17.46
C GLY A 38 -3.32 -12.68 17.41
N LEU A 39 -3.86 -11.57 16.86
CA LEU A 39 -5.30 -11.28 16.96
C LEU A 39 -6.17 -12.33 16.27
N ARG A 40 -5.65 -13.00 15.23
CA ARG A 40 -6.33 -14.12 14.56
C ARG A 40 -6.67 -15.27 15.52
N GLN A 41 -5.84 -15.52 16.52
CA GLN A 41 -6.04 -16.59 17.51
C GLN A 41 -7.03 -16.21 18.60
N ILE A 42 -7.34 -14.92 18.73
CA ILE A 42 -8.29 -14.40 19.73
C ILE A 42 -9.73 -14.50 19.20
N LEU A 43 -9.91 -14.42 17.88
CA LEU A 43 -11.21 -14.44 17.24
C LEU A 43 -11.79 -15.86 17.18
N PRO A 44 -13.13 -16.00 17.24
CA PRO A 44 -13.82 -17.23 16.89
C PRO A 44 -13.45 -17.74 15.49
N GLU A 45 -13.42 -19.06 15.29
CA GLU A 45 -12.99 -19.70 14.03
C GLU A 45 -13.81 -19.27 12.80
N ASN A 46 -15.08 -18.91 13.00
CA ASN A 46 -15.96 -18.45 11.93
C ASN A 46 -15.61 -17.02 11.45
N ILE A 47 -14.83 -16.24 12.20
CA ILE A 47 -14.42 -14.87 11.85
C ILE A 47 -12.98 -14.89 11.33
N LYS A 48 -12.80 -14.63 10.04
CA LYS A 48 -11.50 -14.64 9.35
C LYS A 48 -11.04 -13.21 9.05
N LEU A 49 -9.81 -12.89 9.46
CA LEU A 49 -9.12 -11.66 9.06
C LEU A 49 -8.26 -11.90 7.82
N ILE A 50 -8.63 -11.25 6.73
CA ILE A 50 -8.00 -11.34 5.42
C ILE A 50 -7.11 -10.11 5.20
N SER A 51 -5.90 -10.34 4.70
CA SER A 51 -5.00 -9.24 4.33
C SER A 51 -5.19 -8.87 2.87
N GLY A 52 -5.66 -7.66 2.63
CA GLY A 52 -5.89 -7.11 1.30
C GLY A 52 -4.66 -6.40 0.71
N PRO A 53 -4.85 -5.56 -0.32
CA PRO A 53 -3.77 -4.87 -1.04
C PRO A 53 -3.26 -3.62 -0.30
N GLY A 54 -2.95 -3.77 0.99
CA GLY A 54 -2.56 -2.68 1.89
C GLY A 54 -1.08 -2.27 1.89
N CYS A 55 -0.27 -2.84 0.99
CA CYS A 55 1.16 -2.60 0.90
C CYS A 55 1.49 -2.00 -0.48
N PRO A 56 1.88 -0.71 -0.58
CA PRO A 56 2.05 -0.03 -1.87
C PRO A 56 3.13 -0.68 -2.74
N VAL A 57 4.24 -1.10 -2.12
CA VAL A 57 5.31 -1.84 -2.82
C VAL A 57 4.83 -3.19 -3.35
N CYS A 58 3.97 -3.88 -2.59
CA CYS A 58 3.49 -5.21 -2.95
C CYS A 58 2.53 -5.16 -4.15
N VAL A 59 1.76 -4.08 -4.26
CA VAL A 59 0.78 -3.89 -5.34
C VAL A 59 1.36 -3.25 -6.60
N THR A 60 2.60 -2.75 -6.56
CA THR A 60 3.30 -2.28 -7.77
C THR A 60 3.46 -3.42 -8.77
N ALA A 61 3.05 -3.17 -10.02
CA ALA A 61 3.03 -4.16 -11.08
C ALA A 61 4.45 -4.58 -11.47
N GLN A 62 4.60 -5.80 -11.99
CA GLN A 62 5.94 -6.34 -12.27
C GLN A 62 6.68 -5.55 -13.35
N ASN A 63 5.98 -5.13 -14.40
CA ASN A 63 6.55 -4.27 -15.45
C ASN A 63 6.93 -2.86 -14.94
N GLU A 64 6.24 -2.33 -13.94
CA GLU A 64 6.62 -1.06 -13.29
C GLU A 64 7.93 -1.22 -12.50
N ILE A 65 8.11 -2.35 -11.79
CA ILE A 65 9.37 -2.67 -11.10
C ILE A 65 10.52 -2.82 -12.12
N ASP A 66 10.29 -3.53 -13.22
CA ASP A 66 11.30 -3.67 -14.28
C ASP A 66 11.67 -2.33 -14.92
N ALA A 67 10.69 -1.45 -15.14
CA ALA A 67 10.92 -0.10 -15.62
C ALA A 67 11.81 0.68 -14.63
N VAL A 68 11.51 0.65 -13.33
CA VAL A 68 12.34 1.27 -12.28
C VAL A 68 13.78 0.74 -12.31
N ILE A 69 13.97 -0.57 -12.42
CA ILE A 69 15.30 -1.19 -12.48
C ILE A 69 16.05 -0.75 -13.74
N SER A 70 15.36 -0.66 -14.88
CA SER A 70 15.97 -0.24 -16.15
C SER A 70 16.53 1.19 -16.10
N LEU A 71 15.93 2.09 -15.30
CA LEU A 71 16.40 3.47 -15.13
C LEU A 71 17.79 3.53 -14.50
N ALA A 72 18.12 2.59 -13.60
CA ALA A 72 19.45 2.52 -13.00
C ALA A 72 20.54 2.34 -14.06
N GLY A 73 20.19 1.78 -15.22
CA GLY A 73 21.09 1.61 -16.37
C GLY A 73 21.50 2.90 -17.06
N GLN A 74 20.75 4.00 -16.88
CA GLN A 74 20.82 5.21 -17.72
C GLN A 74 21.71 6.34 -17.16
N GLY A 75 22.56 6.04 -16.16
CA GLY A 75 23.39 7.07 -15.50
C GLY A 75 22.60 8.00 -14.57
N ILE A 76 21.36 7.64 -14.25
CA ILE A 76 20.47 8.33 -13.32
C ILE A 76 20.74 7.83 -11.90
N THR A 77 20.67 8.74 -10.93
CA THR A 77 20.62 8.39 -9.50
C THR A 77 19.19 8.00 -9.14
N ILE A 78 18.97 6.72 -8.83
CA ILE A 78 17.69 6.24 -8.32
C ILE A 78 17.59 6.55 -6.84
N ALA A 79 16.65 7.42 -6.47
CA ALA A 79 16.31 7.73 -5.10
C ALA A 79 15.05 6.93 -4.69
N THR A 80 15.13 6.16 -3.62
CA THR A 80 14.03 5.29 -3.20
C THR A 80 13.98 5.09 -1.69
N PHE A 81 12.86 4.56 -1.18
CA PHE A 81 12.77 4.06 0.19
C PHE A 81 13.43 2.67 0.31
N GLY A 82 13.68 2.23 1.54
CA GLY A 82 14.46 1.02 1.81
C GLY A 82 13.80 -0.30 1.36
N ASP A 83 12.48 -0.33 1.31
CA ASP A 83 11.66 -1.51 1.03
C ASP A 83 11.68 -1.92 -0.46
N LEU A 84 11.86 -0.98 -1.37
CA LEU A 84 11.88 -1.25 -2.81
C LEU A 84 13.18 -1.92 -3.28
N ILE A 85 14.30 -1.69 -2.59
CA ILE A 85 15.64 -2.08 -3.04
C ILE A 85 15.74 -3.57 -3.39
N ARG A 86 15.08 -4.40 -2.58
CA ARG A 86 15.16 -5.86 -2.68
C ARG A 86 14.02 -6.47 -3.48
N VAL A 87 13.12 -5.65 -4.03
CA VAL A 87 12.00 -6.16 -4.83
C VAL A 87 12.55 -6.73 -6.13
N PRO A 88 12.31 -8.01 -6.43
CA PRO A 88 12.84 -8.63 -7.64
C PRO A 88 12.11 -8.11 -8.88
N GLY A 89 12.89 -7.67 -9.86
CA GLY A 89 12.49 -7.60 -11.26
C GLY A 89 12.61 -8.97 -11.93
N ASN A 90 12.35 -9.02 -13.23
CA ASN A 90 12.47 -10.24 -14.02
C ASN A 90 13.93 -10.69 -14.24
N ASN A 91 14.88 -9.75 -14.28
CA ASN A 91 16.29 -10.04 -14.58
C ASN A 91 17.28 -9.58 -13.50
N SER A 92 16.85 -8.76 -12.54
CA SER A 92 17.71 -8.14 -11.53
C SER A 92 16.88 -7.55 -10.39
N SER A 93 17.50 -6.81 -9.48
CA SER A 93 16.86 -5.94 -8.49
C SER A 93 17.66 -4.63 -8.35
N LEU A 94 17.08 -3.60 -7.73
CA LEU A 94 17.83 -2.38 -7.41
C LEU A 94 19.06 -2.68 -6.51
N GLN A 95 18.96 -3.69 -5.64
CA GLN A 95 20.09 -4.17 -4.85
C GLN A 95 21.23 -4.70 -5.73
N GLU A 96 20.90 -5.53 -6.71
CA GLU A 96 21.87 -6.12 -7.64
C GLU A 96 22.46 -5.07 -8.58
N GLU A 97 21.65 -4.15 -9.10
CA GLU A 97 22.15 -3.04 -9.92
C GLU A 97 23.09 -2.13 -9.12
N ARG A 98 22.78 -1.86 -7.85
CA ARG A 98 23.71 -1.16 -6.96
C ARG A 98 25.02 -1.91 -6.80
N ALA A 99 24.99 -3.22 -6.65
CA ALA A 99 26.19 -4.06 -6.56
C ALA A 99 27.01 -4.05 -7.87
N LYS A 100 26.37 -3.85 -9.02
CA LYS A 100 27.01 -3.64 -10.33
C LYS A 100 27.53 -2.20 -10.54
N GLY A 101 27.46 -1.35 -9.51
CA GLY A 101 27.98 0.02 -9.54
C GLY A 101 27.01 1.08 -10.06
N LYS A 102 25.71 0.75 -10.25
CA LYS A 102 24.69 1.77 -10.56
C LYS A 102 24.40 2.65 -9.33
N ASP A 103 24.08 3.93 -9.54
CA ASP A 103 23.85 4.88 -8.45
C ASP A 103 22.41 4.74 -7.91
N VAL A 104 22.24 3.86 -6.92
CA VAL A 104 20.98 3.66 -6.20
C VAL A 104 21.15 4.09 -4.75
N LYS A 105 20.29 5.00 -4.29
CA LYS A 105 20.37 5.62 -2.96
C LYS A 105 19.06 5.49 -2.22
N VAL A 106 19.20 5.27 -0.91
CA VAL A 106 18.10 5.15 0.03
C VAL A 106 17.94 6.47 0.75
N PHE A 107 16.72 7.00 0.75
CA PHE A 107 16.38 8.22 1.46
C PHE A 107 15.25 7.96 2.44
N TYR A 108 15.20 8.74 3.52
CA TYR A 108 14.11 8.65 4.49
C TYR A 108 12.93 9.56 4.10
N SER A 109 13.19 10.59 3.31
CA SER A 109 12.17 11.48 2.78
C SER A 109 12.43 11.85 1.31
N PRO A 110 11.38 12.24 0.54
CA PRO A 110 11.58 12.81 -0.79
C PRO A 110 12.33 14.15 -0.74
N LEU A 111 12.21 14.91 0.36
CA LEU A 111 12.94 16.16 0.54
C LEU A 111 14.46 15.94 0.65
N ASP A 112 14.90 14.88 1.34
CA ASP A 112 16.33 14.52 1.42
C ASP A 112 16.89 14.19 0.03
N ALA A 113 16.07 13.58 -0.84
CA ALA A 113 16.46 13.29 -2.22
C ALA A 113 16.55 14.57 -3.06
N LEU A 114 15.68 15.55 -2.80
CA LEU A 114 15.76 16.88 -3.41
C LEU A 114 17.01 17.64 -2.97
N GLU A 115 17.32 17.65 -1.67
CA GLU A 115 18.55 18.25 -1.12
C GLU A 115 19.79 17.59 -1.72
N TYR A 116 19.76 16.27 -1.89
CA TYR A 116 20.83 15.55 -2.60
C TYR A 116 20.96 16.01 -4.06
N ALA A 117 19.86 16.19 -4.78
CA ALA A 117 19.88 16.70 -6.15
C ALA A 117 20.45 18.12 -6.22
N GLU A 118 20.04 19.01 -5.30
CA GLU A 118 20.54 20.39 -5.20
C GLU A 118 22.06 20.43 -4.97
N ALA A 119 22.57 19.55 -4.09
CA ALA A 119 24.00 19.44 -3.82
C ALA A 119 24.80 18.77 -4.95
N ASN A 120 24.15 18.12 -5.92
CA ASN A 120 24.78 17.36 -7.01
C ASN A 120 24.20 17.77 -8.38
N PRO A 121 24.36 19.03 -8.83
CA PRO A 121 23.69 19.55 -10.01
C PRO A 121 24.06 18.85 -11.33
N SER A 122 25.17 18.11 -11.36
CA SER A 122 25.59 17.31 -12.53
C SER A 122 24.92 15.95 -12.62
N LYS A 123 24.12 15.56 -11.63
CA LYS A 123 23.45 14.24 -11.56
C LYS A 123 21.95 14.41 -11.71
N GLU A 124 21.36 13.60 -12.57
CA GLU A 124 19.91 13.42 -12.60
C GLU A 124 19.49 12.52 -11.44
N VAL A 125 18.54 12.98 -10.62
CA VAL A 125 17.99 12.27 -9.47
C VAL A 125 16.51 12.00 -9.71
N VAL A 126 16.16 10.72 -9.81
CA VAL A 126 14.78 10.27 -9.98
C VAL A 126 14.32 9.61 -8.68
N PHE A 127 13.37 10.25 -8.00
CA PHE A 127 12.70 9.67 -6.85
C PHE A 127 11.58 8.74 -7.29
N ILE A 128 11.59 7.50 -6.80
CA ILE A 128 10.55 6.51 -7.12
C ILE A 128 9.35 6.74 -6.21
N GLY A 129 8.32 7.40 -6.75
CA GLY A 129 7.10 7.74 -6.04
C GLY A 129 6.14 6.56 -5.93
N ILE A 130 6.41 5.62 -5.02
CA ILE A 130 5.50 4.53 -4.66
C ILE A 130 4.85 4.84 -3.32
N GLY A 131 3.53 4.68 -3.27
CA GLY A 131 2.78 4.82 -2.02
C GLY A 131 1.31 5.13 -2.24
N PHE A 132 0.59 5.15 -1.13
CA PHE A 132 -0.81 5.51 -1.06
C PHE A 132 -0.98 6.96 -0.58
N GLU A 133 -2.20 7.36 -0.24
CA GLU A 133 -2.56 8.74 0.11
C GLU A 133 -1.76 9.28 1.30
N THR A 134 -1.16 8.42 2.12
CA THR A 134 -0.26 8.81 3.21
C THR A 134 1.07 9.40 2.77
N THR A 135 1.63 8.94 1.65
CA THR A 135 2.95 9.36 1.18
C THR A 135 2.86 10.50 0.16
N ILE A 136 1.77 10.54 -0.61
CA ILE A 136 1.56 11.48 -1.72
C ILE A 136 1.77 12.95 -1.28
N PRO A 137 1.26 13.45 -0.13
CA PRO A 137 1.45 14.84 0.28
C PRO A 137 2.92 15.26 0.38
N SER A 138 3.78 14.37 0.91
CA SER A 138 5.22 14.67 1.05
C SER A 138 5.91 14.77 -0.30
N VAL A 139 5.51 13.93 -1.27
CA VAL A 139 6.03 13.98 -2.64
C VAL A 139 5.50 15.20 -3.38
N ALA A 140 4.21 15.53 -3.21
CA ALA A 140 3.61 16.75 -3.77
C ALA A 140 4.36 18.00 -3.30
N LEU A 141 4.62 18.09 -1.99
CA LEU A 141 5.38 19.20 -1.40
C LEU A 141 6.78 19.29 -2.00
N THR A 142 7.45 18.15 -2.15
CA THR A 142 8.82 18.10 -2.70
C THR A 142 8.86 18.53 -4.17
N ILE A 143 7.89 18.11 -4.99
CA ILE A 143 7.78 18.58 -6.39
C ILE A 143 7.56 20.09 -6.43
N LYS A 144 6.67 20.62 -5.58
CA LYS A 144 6.40 22.06 -5.49
C LYS A 144 7.64 22.84 -5.05
N GLU A 145 8.38 22.34 -4.06
CA GLU A 145 9.63 22.93 -3.60
C GLU A 145 10.70 22.95 -4.71
N ALA A 146 10.86 21.83 -5.42
CA ALA A 146 11.76 21.73 -6.57
C ALA A 146 11.39 22.74 -7.67
N TYR A 147 10.09 22.88 -7.95
CA TYR A 147 9.53 23.88 -8.88
C TYR A 147 9.84 25.32 -8.45
N THR A 148 9.58 25.67 -7.19
CA THR A 148 9.84 27.03 -6.66
C THR A 148 11.33 27.37 -6.67
N LYS A 149 12.20 26.42 -6.27
CA LYS A 149 13.66 26.60 -6.26
C LYS A 149 14.32 26.42 -7.63
N LYS A 150 13.58 25.94 -8.63
CA LYS A 150 14.06 25.63 -9.99
C LYS A 150 15.17 24.56 -10.02
N ILE A 151 15.07 23.55 -9.15
CA ILE A 151 16.02 22.42 -9.08
C ILE A 151 15.65 21.39 -10.17
N LYS A 152 16.16 21.59 -11.38
CA LYS A 152 15.73 20.84 -12.58
C LYS A 152 16.23 19.40 -12.69
N ASN A 153 17.25 19.04 -11.91
CA ASN A 153 17.84 17.69 -11.91
C ASN A 153 17.17 16.75 -10.89
N TYR A 154 16.08 17.18 -10.27
CA TYR A 154 15.20 16.33 -9.48
C TYR A 154 13.91 16.06 -10.25
N SER A 155 13.46 14.80 -10.26
CA SER A 155 12.17 14.41 -10.82
C SER A 155 11.61 13.20 -10.09
N VAL A 156 10.31 12.95 -10.25
CA VAL A 156 9.60 11.84 -9.61
C VAL A 156 9.07 10.91 -10.68
N TYR A 157 9.39 9.61 -10.57
CA TYR A 157 8.65 8.59 -11.31
C TYR A 157 7.39 8.22 -10.51
N CYS A 158 6.24 8.76 -10.92
CA CYS A 158 5.00 8.65 -10.18
C CYS A 158 4.34 7.28 -10.41
N LEU A 159 4.37 6.43 -9.38
CA LEU A 159 3.74 5.12 -9.34
C LEU A 159 2.73 5.04 -8.16
N HIS A 160 2.26 6.20 -7.72
CA HIS A 160 1.29 6.30 -6.63
C HIS A 160 -0.04 5.69 -7.03
N LYS A 161 -0.71 5.15 -6.01
CA LYS A 161 -1.93 4.37 -6.13
C LYS A 161 -2.93 4.87 -5.09
N THR A 162 -4.23 4.77 -5.35
CA THR A 162 -5.30 5.27 -4.47
C THR A 162 -6.26 4.14 -4.06
N MET A 163 -6.68 4.15 -2.80
CA MET A 163 -7.43 3.06 -2.18
C MET A 163 -8.87 2.88 -2.65
N PRO A 164 -9.69 3.93 -2.87
CA PRO A 164 -11.11 3.75 -3.15
C PRO A 164 -11.40 2.84 -4.33
N LYS A 165 -10.66 2.99 -5.43
CA LYS A 165 -10.84 2.20 -6.66
C LYS A 165 -10.33 0.77 -6.52
N ALA A 166 -9.26 0.55 -5.76
CA ALA A 166 -8.79 -0.80 -5.45
C ALA A 166 -9.79 -1.57 -4.58
N LEU A 167 -10.38 -0.90 -3.58
CA LEU A 167 -11.46 -1.46 -2.75
C LEU A 167 -12.69 -1.83 -3.58
N GLU A 168 -13.11 -0.93 -4.49
CA GLU A 168 -14.21 -1.20 -5.41
C GLU A 168 -13.92 -2.41 -6.31
N ALA A 169 -12.72 -2.51 -6.87
CA ALA A 169 -12.30 -3.64 -7.71
C ALA A 169 -12.30 -4.98 -6.97
N LEU A 170 -11.88 -5.02 -5.70
CA LEU A 170 -11.93 -6.24 -4.88
C LEU A 170 -13.36 -6.76 -4.73
N VAL A 171 -14.30 -5.86 -4.43
CA VAL A 171 -15.70 -6.23 -4.23
C VAL A 171 -16.32 -6.73 -5.55
N ILE A 172 -16.05 -6.03 -6.66
CA ILE A 172 -16.57 -6.41 -8.00
C ILE A 172 -16.03 -7.77 -8.44
N ASN A 173 -14.76 -8.07 -8.13
CA ASN A 173 -14.12 -9.34 -8.50
C ASN A 173 -14.57 -10.54 -7.63
N GLY A 174 -15.67 -10.39 -6.89
CA GLY A 174 -16.31 -11.51 -6.17
C GLY A 174 -15.64 -11.87 -4.86
N SER A 175 -14.95 -10.93 -4.20
CA SER A 175 -14.45 -11.18 -2.85
C SER A 175 -15.64 -11.37 -1.90
N ASP A 176 -15.72 -12.48 -1.16
CA ASP A 176 -16.77 -12.72 -0.14
C ASP A 176 -16.56 -11.87 1.13
N ILE A 177 -16.03 -10.66 1.01
CA ILE A 177 -15.71 -9.78 2.14
C ILE A 177 -16.98 -9.11 2.64
N GLN A 178 -17.21 -9.20 3.94
CA GLN A 178 -18.42 -8.67 4.58
C GLN A 178 -18.15 -7.41 5.41
N GLY A 179 -16.89 -7.04 5.61
CA GLY A 179 -16.51 -5.79 6.25
C GLY A 179 -15.05 -5.43 6.05
N PHE A 180 -14.75 -4.14 6.12
CA PHE A 180 -13.39 -3.62 5.98
C PHE A 180 -12.84 -3.01 7.28
N LEU A 181 -11.62 -3.40 7.64
CA LEU A 181 -10.79 -2.64 8.56
C LEU A 181 -10.02 -1.59 7.74
N LEU A 182 -10.49 -0.35 7.80
CA LEU A 182 -10.04 0.73 6.93
C LEU A 182 -8.76 1.41 7.47
N PRO A 183 -7.87 1.86 6.57
CA PRO A 183 -6.50 2.29 6.91
C PRO A 183 -6.48 3.62 7.65
N GLY A 184 -6.04 3.61 8.91
CA GLY A 184 -6.03 4.80 9.76
C GLY A 184 -5.23 5.98 9.21
N HIS A 185 -4.00 5.75 8.74
CA HIS A 185 -3.15 6.82 8.23
C HIS A 185 -3.63 7.37 6.89
N VAL A 186 -4.10 6.53 5.97
CA VAL A 186 -4.72 6.98 4.71
C VAL A 186 -5.90 7.88 5.03
N SER A 187 -6.77 7.45 5.95
CA SER A 187 -7.91 8.24 6.42
C SER A 187 -7.52 9.53 7.15
N ALA A 188 -6.32 9.63 7.74
CA ALA A 188 -5.85 10.89 8.30
C ALA A 188 -5.67 11.96 7.21
N ILE A 189 -5.35 11.54 5.98
CA ILE A 189 -5.24 12.42 4.82
C ILE A 189 -6.60 12.58 4.14
N THR A 190 -7.24 11.47 3.79
CA THR A 190 -8.43 11.45 2.93
C THR A 190 -9.73 11.70 3.68
N GLY A 191 -9.76 11.52 4.99
CA GLY A 191 -10.98 11.39 5.76
C GLY A 191 -11.64 10.03 5.58
N SER A 192 -12.82 9.85 6.19
CA SER A 192 -13.59 8.61 6.12
C SER A 192 -14.62 8.58 4.98
N THR A 193 -15.04 9.75 4.51
CA THR A 193 -16.13 9.88 3.52
C THR A 193 -15.80 9.24 2.18
N ILE A 194 -14.51 9.10 1.84
CA ILE A 194 -14.04 8.42 0.63
C ILE A 194 -14.44 6.94 0.56
N TYR A 195 -14.87 6.33 1.67
CA TYR A 195 -15.29 4.93 1.73
C TYR A 195 -16.81 4.74 1.71
N ASN A 196 -17.61 5.82 1.74
CA ASN A 196 -19.08 5.71 1.81
C ASN A 196 -19.68 4.91 0.66
N PHE A 197 -19.03 4.91 -0.51
CA PHE A 197 -19.43 4.12 -1.67
C PHE A 197 -19.54 2.61 -1.36
N LEU A 198 -18.77 2.07 -0.40
CA LEU A 198 -18.87 0.68 0.02
C LEU A 198 -20.25 0.35 0.59
N VAL A 199 -20.80 1.26 1.38
CA VAL A 199 -22.14 1.12 1.98
C VAL A 199 -23.21 1.43 0.94
N ASP A 200 -23.06 2.55 0.23
CA ASP A 200 -24.08 3.05 -0.68
C ASP A 200 -24.33 2.07 -1.83
N LYS A 201 -23.26 1.56 -2.44
CA LYS A 201 -23.31 0.68 -3.62
C LYS A 201 -23.32 -0.81 -3.26
N TYR A 202 -22.49 -1.23 -2.30
CA TYR A 202 -22.21 -2.65 -2.06
C TYR A 202 -22.79 -3.19 -0.75
N LYS A 203 -23.36 -2.34 0.10
CA LYS A 203 -23.88 -2.72 1.43
C LYS A 203 -22.80 -3.40 2.29
N ILE A 204 -21.56 -2.96 2.16
CA ILE A 204 -20.43 -3.42 2.98
C ILE A 204 -19.98 -2.29 3.90
N GLY A 205 -19.90 -2.60 5.19
CA GLY A 205 -19.49 -1.66 6.23
C GLY A 205 -17.97 -1.63 6.40
N GLY A 206 -17.48 -0.60 7.09
CA GLY A 206 -16.07 -0.51 7.39
C GLY A 206 -15.78 0.40 8.56
N VAL A 207 -14.64 0.16 9.23
CA VAL A 207 -14.24 0.96 10.37
C VAL A 207 -12.80 1.43 10.19
N VAL A 208 -12.61 2.75 10.21
CA VAL A 208 -11.28 3.37 10.22
C VAL A 208 -10.64 3.14 11.57
N SER A 209 -9.57 2.34 11.59
CA SER A 209 -8.96 1.83 12.81
C SER A 209 -7.56 2.38 13.05
N GLY A 210 -7.21 2.55 14.33
CA GLY A 210 -5.82 2.68 14.76
C GLY A 210 -5.06 1.36 14.66
N PHE A 211 -3.80 1.35 15.11
CA PHE A 211 -2.87 0.23 14.91
C PHE A 211 -2.59 -0.58 16.18
N GLU A 212 -3.07 -0.12 17.33
CA GLU A 212 -2.92 -0.87 18.58
C GLU A 212 -3.91 -2.04 18.63
N ALA A 213 -3.55 -3.11 19.36
CA ALA A 213 -4.41 -4.29 19.50
C ALA A 213 -5.85 -3.93 19.91
N GLN A 214 -5.99 -2.99 20.85
CA GLN A 214 -7.29 -2.50 21.32
C GLN A 214 -8.07 -1.70 20.27
N ASP A 215 -7.38 -0.97 19.40
CA ASP A 215 -8.03 -0.24 18.31
C ASP A 215 -8.64 -1.23 17.32
N ILE A 216 -7.84 -2.22 16.91
CA ILE A 216 -8.24 -3.23 15.94
C ILE A 216 -9.38 -4.09 16.49
N LEU A 217 -9.28 -4.57 17.74
CA LEU A 217 -10.34 -5.36 18.37
C LEU A 217 -11.65 -4.57 18.51
N MET A 218 -11.57 -3.29 18.90
CA MET A 218 -12.75 -2.43 18.97
C MET A 218 -13.37 -2.21 17.59
N SER A 219 -12.55 -2.01 16.56
CA SER A 219 -13.02 -1.86 15.18
C SER A 219 -13.70 -3.13 14.67
N ILE A 220 -13.17 -4.32 14.98
CA ILE A 220 -13.84 -5.60 14.66
C ILE A 220 -15.20 -5.69 15.36
N ILE A 221 -15.29 -5.35 16.65
CA ILE A 221 -16.56 -5.33 17.39
C ILE A 221 -17.57 -4.38 16.72
N MET A 222 -17.12 -3.20 16.30
CA MET A 222 -17.95 -2.23 15.59
C MET A 222 -18.44 -2.77 14.24
N ILE A 223 -17.56 -3.41 13.45
CA ILE A 223 -17.94 -4.07 12.19
C ILE A 223 -19.02 -5.13 12.45
N LEU A 224 -18.80 -6.05 13.39
CA LEU A 224 -19.74 -7.11 13.74
C LEU A 224 -21.10 -6.57 14.17
N LYS A 225 -21.10 -5.54 15.03
CA LYS A 225 -22.34 -4.88 15.49
C LYS A 225 -23.15 -4.28 14.33
N ASN A 226 -22.48 -3.84 13.27
CA ASN A 226 -23.11 -3.15 12.14
C ASN A 226 -23.41 -4.07 10.94
N MET A 227 -23.23 -5.38 11.06
CA MET A 227 -23.40 -6.31 9.92
C MET A 227 -24.81 -6.24 9.31
N GLU A 228 -25.85 -6.06 10.13
CA GLU A 228 -27.24 -5.92 9.64
C GLU A 228 -27.54 -4.55 9.03
N ASN A 229 -26.83 -3.50 9.49
CA ASN A 229 -27.00 -2.13 9.03
C ASN A 229 -25.62 -1.51 8.77
N PRO A 230 -25.00 -1.85 7.64
CA PRO A 230 -23.62 -1.48 7.32
C PRO A 230 -23.43 0.04 7.32
N LYS A 231 -22.31 0.50 7.88
CA LYS A 231 -21.92 1.92 7.89
C LYS A 231 -20.40 2.06 7.93
N ILE A 232 -19.92 3.25 7.52
CA ILE A 232 -18.54 3.67 7.72
C ILE A 232 -18.45 4.39 9.07
N GLU A 233 -17.57 3.93 9.96
CA GLU A 233 -17.33 4.57 11.25
C GLU A 233 -15.85 4.86 11.49
N ILE A 234 -15.56 5.85 12.33
CA ILE A 234 -14.20 6.18 12.76
C ILE A 234 -14.01 5.69 14.19
N GLN A 235 -13.19 4.64 14.36
CA GLN A 235 -12.67 4.25 15.67
C GLN A 235 -11.46 5.12 16.04
N TYR A 236 -10.62 5.48 15.05
CA TYR A 236 -9.38 6.23 15.25
C TYR A 236 -9.55 7.75 15.39
N LYS A 237 -10.56 8.21 16.16
CA LYS A 237 -10.96 9.63 16.26
C LYS A 237 -9.88 10.57 16.80
N ARG A 238 -8.86 10.03 17.47
CA ARG A 238 -7.72 10.81 17.97
C ARG A 238 -6.80 11.34 16.87
N VAL A 239 -6.86 10.78 15.66
CA VAL A 239 -6.05 11.19 14.49
C VAL A 239 -6.93 11.53 13.29
N VAL A 240 -8.02 10.78 13.08
CA VAL A 240 -8.84 10.89 11.86
C VAL A 240 -10.08 11.76 12.10
N ARG A 241 -10.32 12.68 11.16
CA ARG A 241 -11.56 13.46 11.02
C ARG A 241 -12.32 13.00 9.78
N GLU A 242 -13.62 13.29 9.70
CA GLU A 242 -14.44 12.89 8.56
C GLU A 242 -13.96 13.53 7.25
N GLU A 243 -13.59 14.81 7.33
CA GLU A 243 -13.08 15.61 6.22
C GLU A 243 -11.60 15.33 5.87
N GLY A 244 -10.87 14.63 6.75
CA GLY A 244 -9.43 14.39 6.59
C GLY A 244 -8.57 15.64 6.76
N ASN A 245 -7.43 15.67 6.07
CA ASN A 245 -6.55 16.83 6.04
C ASN A 245 -6.81 17.66 4.78
N THR A 246 -7.53 18.76 4.94
CA THR A 246 -7.93 19.63 3.82
C THR A 246 -6.74 20.28 3.11
N ASP A 247 -5.66 20.60 3.82
CA ASP A 247 -4.49 21.24 3.22
C ASP A 247 -3.67 20.24 2.40
N ALA A 248 -3.52 19.02 2.92
CA ALA A 248 -2.90 17.93 2.18
C ALA A 248 -3.69 17.60 0.90
N LYS A 249 -5.02 17.54 0.97
CA LYS A 249 -5.88 17.32 -0.21
C LYS A 249 -5.70 18.40 -1.28
N LYS A 250 -5.73 19.67 -0.89
CA LYS A 250 -5.48 20.80 -1.82
C LYS A 250 -4.11 20.71 -2.48
N LEU A 251 -3.08 20.36 -1.71
CA LEU A 251 -1.72 20.18 -2.23
C LEU A 251 -1.64 19.00 -3.22
N ILE A 252 -2.29 17.88 -2.91
CA ILE A 252 -2.38 16.74 -3.84
C ILE A 252 -3.08 17.16 -5.12
N GLU A 253 -4.24 17.82 -5.02
CA GLU A 253 -5.02 18.28 -6.18
C GLU A 253 -4.26 19.31 -7.03
N GLU A 254 -3.40 20.13 -6.42
CA GLU A 254 -2.55 21.10 -7.11
C GLU A 254 -1.46 20.42 -7.96
N VAL A 255 -0.85 19.34 -7.44
CA VAL A 255 0.33 18.71 -8.07
C VAL A 255 -0.03 17.52 -8.94
N PHE A 256 -1.07 16.77 -8.57
CA PHE A 256 -1.46 15.51 -9.18
C PHE A 256 -2.88 15.55 -9.73
N GLU A 257 -3.14 14.65 -10.66
CA GLU A 257 -4.48 14.31 -11.12
C GLU A 257 -4.62 12.79 -11.29
N ASP A 258 -5.86 12.32 -11.27
CA ASP A 258 -6.16 10.90 -11.40
C ASP A 258 -5.67 10.34 -12.74
N SER A 259 -5.25 9.08 -12.69
CA SER A 259 -4.81 8.30 -13.84
C SER A 259 -5.08 6.83 -13.61
N ASP A 260 -4.91 6.03 -14.65
CA ASP A 260 -5.04 4.58 -14.55
C ASP A 260 -3.76 4.00 -13.97
N ALA A 261 -3.90 2.99 -13.12
CA ALA A 261 -2.77 2.26 -12.57
C ALA A 261 -2.99 0.75 -12.65
N THR A 262 -1.90 0.03 -12.91
CA THR A 262 -1.88 -1.43 -12.83
C THR A 262 -1.52 -1.85 -11.42
N TRP A 263 -2.35 -2.71 -10.84
CA TRP A 263 -2.18 -3.28 -9.51
C TRP A 263 -1.85 -4.77 -9.64
N ARG A 264 -0.78 -5.22 -8.99
CA ARG A 264 -0.43 -6.64 -8.93
C ARG A 264 -1.59 -7.44 -8.34
N GLY A 265 -2.05 -8.43 -9.09
CA GLY A 265 -3.20 -9.26 -8.74
C GLY A 265 -4.55 -8.71 -9.20
N LEU A 266 -4.74 -7.39 -9.26
CA LEU A 266 -6.02 -6.77 -9.64
C LEU A 266 -6.07 -6.29 -11.10
N GLY A 267 -4.93 -6.19 -11.78
CA GLY A 267 -4.84 -5.69 -13.14
C GLY A 267 -4.94 -4.16 -13.23
N MET A 268 -5.27 -3.65 -14.42
CA MET A 268 -5.47 -2.22 -14.63
C MET A 268 -6.77 -1.77 -13.98
N ILE A 269 -6.71 -0.71 -13.18
CA ILE A 269 -7.89 -0.11 -12.54
C ILE A 269 -7.93 1.38 -12.92
N GLU A 270 -9.02 1.77 -13.58
CA GLU A 270 -9.25 3.14 -14.04
C GLU A 270 -9.30 4.12 -12.86
N GLY A 271 -8.59 5.26 -12.99
CA GLY A 271 -8.57 6.33 -11.99
C GLY A 271 -8.02 5.91 -10.60
N SER A 272 -7.26 4.82 -10.53
CA SER A 272 -6.68 4.29 -9.27
C SER A 272 -5.22 4.70 -9.05
N GLY A 273 -4.64 5.47 -9.96
CA GLY A 273 -3.29 6.01 -9.89
C GLY A 273 -3.27 7.53 -9.92
N LEU A 274 -2.08 8.11 -9.77
CA LEU A 274 -1.86 9.54 -9.96
C LEU A 274 -0.80 9.79 -11.02
N LYS A 275 -0.98 10.88 -11.77
CA LYS A 275 0.04 11.45 -12.65
C LYS A 275 0.29 12.91 -12.29
N ILE A 276 1.48 13.39 -12.60
CA ILE A 276 1.89 14.78 -12.30
C ILE A 276 1.22 15.71 -13.32
N ARG A 277 0.59 16.78 -12.82
CA ARG A 277 -0.08 17.78 -13.68
C ARG A 277 0.91 18.52 -14.56
N ASP A 278 0.42 19.06 -15.67
CA ASP A 278 1.26 19.71 -16.68
C ASP A 278 2.07 20.90 -16.17
N LEU A 279 1.56 21.65 -15.18
CA LEU A 279 2.30 22.72 -14.50
C LEU A 279 3.65 22.25 -13.95
N TYR A 280 3.72 20.99 -13.50
CA TYR A 280 4.89 20.37 -12.91
C TYR A 280 5.53 19.32 -13.84
N SER A 281 5.22 19.33 -15.14
CA SER A 281 5.67 18.32 -16.10
C SER A 281 7.20 18.16 -16.23
N GLU A 282 7.98 19.21 -15.98
CA GLU A 282 9.46 19.13 -15.94
C GLU A 282 9.97 18.22 -14.80
N TYR A 283 9.15 17.94 -13.78
CA TYR A 283 9.45 17.10 -12.63
C TYR A 283 8.86 15.69 -12.75
N ASP A 284 8.19 15.39 -13.86
CA ASP A 284 7.69 14.05 -14.18
C ASP A 284 8.80 13.24 -14.88
N ALA A 285 9.35 12.26 -14.17
CA ALA A 285 10.43 11.43 -14.72
C ALA A 285 9.96 10.57 -15.90
N GLU A 286 8.69 10.14 -15.93
CA GLU A 286 8.14 9.34 -17.03
C GLU A 286 8.19 10.14 -18.34
N LYS A 287 7.78 11.41 -18.28
CA LYS A 287 7.88 12.35 -19.40
C LYS A 287 9.34 12.73 -19.71
N LYS A 288 10.12 13.11 -18.69
CA LYS A 288 11.50 13.62 -18.85
C LYS A 288 12.44 12.60 -19.49
N PHE A 289 12.34 11.33 -19.08
CA PHE A 289 13.24 10.26 -19.53
C PHE A 289 12.58 9.30 -20.53
N HIS A 290 11.36 9.60 -20.98
CA HIS A 290 10.59 8.75 -21.90
C HIS A 290 10.54 7.29 -21.43
N ILE A 291 10.20 7.09 -20.16
CA ILE A 291 10.27 5.79 -19.51
C ILE A 291 9.28 4.84 -20.18
N GLN A 292 9.79 3.74 -20.74
CA GLN A 292 8.95 2.71 -21.35
C GLN A 292 8.75 1.57 -20.37
N LYS A 293 7.48 1.26 -20.09
CA LYS A 293 7.11 0.03 -19.37
C LYS A 293 7.18 -1.15 -20.35
N PRO A 294 7.79 -2.28 -19.98
CA PRO A 294 7.69 -3.50 -20.78
C PRO A 294 6.23 -3.81 -21.12
N SER A 295 5.95 -4.08 -22.39
CA SER A 295 4.60 -4.36 -22.89
C SER A 295 4.04 -5.66 -22.35
N GLU A 296 4.91 -6.65 -22.11
CA GLU A 296 4.56 -7.91 -21.49
C GLU A 296 4.79 -7.86 -19.98
N GLN A 297 3.74 -8.11 -19.21
CA GLN A 297 3.85 -8.33 -17.76
C GLN A 297 4.19 -9.79 -17.51
N ILE A 298 5.50 -10.07 -17.39
CA ILE A 298 5.98 -11.40 -17.02
C ILE A 298 5.89 -11.53 -15.51
N GLU A 299 4.94 -12.34 -15.02
CA GLU A 299 4.79 -12.62 -13.59
C GLU A 299 5.90 -13.56 -13.09
N ILE A 300 6.23 -13.43 -11.80
CA ILE A 300 7.27 -14.25 -11.16
C ILE A 300 6.76 -15.69 -11.03
N ASN A 301 7.42 -16.62 -11.71
CA ASN A 301 6.98 -18.01 -11.79
C ASN A 301 6.76 -18.64 -10.39
N GLY A 302 5.57 -19.21 -10.18
CA GLY A 302 5.16 -19.87 -8.94
C GLY A 302 4.77 -18.91 -7.80
N CYS A 303 5.03 -17.61 -7.91
CA CYS A 303 4.61 -16.63 -6.92
C CYS A 303 3.10 -16.40 -6.98
N ARG A 304 2.41 -16.48 -5.83
CA ARG A 304 0.96 -16.24 -5.70
C ARG A 304 0.66 -14.95 -4.91
N CYS A 305 1.54 -13.96 -4.96
CA CYS A 305 1.37 -12.71 -4.20
C CYS A 305 0.12 -11.94 -4.64
N GLY A 306 -0.27 -11.97 -5.92
CA GLY A 306 -1.54 -11.39 -6.38
C GLY A 306 -2.77 -12.00 -5.69
N ASP A 307 -2.84 -13.33 -5.59
CA ASP A 307 -3.92 -14.02 -4.89
C ASP A 307 -3.94 -13.75 -3.39
N VAL A 308 -2.76 -13.60 -2.77
CA VAL A 308 -2.64 -13.21 -1.36
C VAL A 308 -3.20 -11.80 -1.17
N LEU A 309 -2.82 -10.84 -2.02
CA LEU A 309 -3.28 -9.45 -1.94
C LEU A 309 -4.79 -9.31 -2.22
N MET A 310 -5.37 -10.20 -3.02
CA MET A 310 -6.82 -10.27 -3.23
C MET A 310 -7.56 -11.05 -2.12
N GLY A 311 -6.85 -11.67 -1.18
CA GLY A 311 -7.46 -12.48 -0.13
C GLY A 311 -8.03 -13.82 -0.60
N ILE A 312 -7.67 -14.27 -1.81
CA ILE A 312 -8.09 -15.56 -2.38
C ILE A 312 -7.39 -16.71 -1.63
N ILE A 313 -6.11 -16.52 -1.31
CA ILE A 313 -5.32 -17.48 -0.53
C ILE A 313 -4.62 -16.78 0.63
N SER A 314 -4.35 -17.53 1.70
CA SER A 314 -3.42 -17.15 2.76
C SER A 314 -1.97 -17.40 2.34
N PRO A 315 -0.98 -16.70 2.90
CA PRO A 315 0.43 -16.89 2.56
C PRO A 315 0.91 -18.34 2.61
N HIS A 316 0.50 -19.12 3.61
CA HIS A 316 0.89 -20.53 3.77
C HIS A 316 0.35 -21.47 2.67
N GLN A 317 -0.66 -21.03 1.91
CA GLN A 317 -1.20 -21.78 0.76
C GLN A 317 -0.39 -21.54 -0.52
N CYS A 318 0.52 -20.55 -0.54
CA CYS A 318 1.45 -20.35 -1.64
C CYS A 318 2.52 -21.47 -1.63
N PRO A 319 2.75 -22.17 -2.76
CA PRO A 319 3.67 -23.32 -2.80
C PRO A 319 5.12 -22.95 -2.48
N LEU A 320 5.51 -21.68 -2.69
CA LEU A 320 6.86 -21.18 -2.43
C LEU A 320 7.07 -20.69 -0.99
N PHE A 321 5.99 -20.40 -0.25
CA PHE A 321 6.06 -19.76 1.06
C PHE A 321 6.84 -20.61 2.06
N GLY A 322 7.84 -19.99 2.70
CA GLY A 322 8.68 -20.63 3.71
C GLY A 322 9.61 -21.73 3.19
N LYS A 323 9.59 -21.98 1.87
CA LYS A 323 10.46 -22.92 1.16
C LYS A 323 11.47 -22.13 0.32
N ALA A 324 11.19 -21.99 -0.97
CA ALA A 324 12.01 -21.21 -1.88
C ALA A 324 11.91 -19.70 -1.60
N CYS A 325 10.76 -19.22 -1.11
CA CYS A 325 10.51 -17.83 -0.78
C CYS A 325 10.59 -17.61 0.74
N THR A 326 11.65 -16.93 1.18
CA THR A 326 11.92 -16.58 2.59
C THR A 326 12.37 -15.12 2.70
N PRO A 327 12.44 -14.51 3.89
CA PRO A 327 12.97 -13.15 4.02
C PRO A 327 14.43 -12.99 3.56
N VAL A 328 15.22 -14.07 3.65
CA VAL A 328 16.61 -14.12 3.17
C VAL A 328 16.65 -14.25 1.65
N ASN A 329 15.82 -15.13 1.08
CA ASN A 329 15.68 -15.34 -0.36
C ASN A 329 14.23 -15.04 -0.82
N PRO A 330 13.83 -13.77 -0.94
CA PRO A 330 12.46 -13.43 -1.27
C PRO A 330 12.21 -13.55 -2.77
N ILE A 331 11.20 -14.34 -3.15
CA ILE A 331 10.80 -14.50 -4.55
C ILE A 331 9.77 -13.46 -4.98
N GLY A 332 8.90 -13.03 -4.07
CA GLY A 332 7.85 -12.06 -4.38
C GLY A 332 7.87 -10.86 -3.43
N PRO A 333 7.28 -9.71 -3.82
CA PRO A 333 7.35 -8.48 -3.03
C PRO A 333 6.62 -8.60 -1.69
N CYS A 334 5.59 -9.47 -1.60
CA CYS A 334 4.90 -9.76 -0.36
C CYS A 334 5.84 -10.31 0.75
N MET A 335 7.00 -10.89 0.39
CA MET A 335 8.04 -11.37 1.32
C MET A 335 9.17 -10.34 1.53
N VAL A 336 9.32 -9.39 0.61
CA VAL A 336 10.33 -8.33 0.67
C VAL A 336 9.88 -7.21 1.60
N SER A 337 8.67 -6.70 1.38
CA SER A 337 8.18 -5.51 2.07
C SER A 337 7.98 -5.77 3.55
N SER A 338 8.36 -4.80 4.38
CA SER A 338 8.06 -4.80 5.82
C SER A 338 6.57 -4.76 6.14
N GLU A 339 5.76 -4.34 5.16
CA GLU A 339 4.30 -4.28 5.20
C GLU A 339 3.63 -5.45 4.47
N GLY A 340 4.42 -6.37 3.92
CA GLY A 340 3.94 -7.49 3.12
C GLY A 340 3.29 -8.59 3.96
N SER A 341 2.15 -9.11 3.49
CA SER A 341 1.40 -10.17 4.19
C SER A 341 2.23 -11.45 4.38
N CYS A 342 3.01 -11.87 3.38
CA CYS A 342 3.87 -13.05 3.52
C CYS A 342 5.00 -12.82 4.54
N ALA A 343 5.64 -11.64 4.53
CA ALA A 343 6.67 -11.32 5.50
C ALA A 343 6.12 -11.30 6.94
N ALA A 344 4.92 -10.73 7.13
CA ALA A 344 4.21 -10.74 8.40
C ALA A 344 3.92 -12.17 8.88
N TYR A 345 3.35 -13.01 8.01
CA TYR A 345 3.03 -14.41 8.30
C TYR A 345 4.27 -15.20 8.68
N TYR A 346 5.35 -15.06 7.91
CA TYR A 346 6.61 -15.77 8.16
C TYR A 346 7.25 -15.36 9.50
N LYS A 347 7.26 -14.06 9.79
CA LYS A 347 7.92 -13.52 10.98
C LYS A 347 7.23 -13.94 12.29
N TYR A 348 5.90 -14.00 12.29
CA TYR A 348 5.12 -14.23 13.51
C TYR A 348 4.52 -15.65 13.61
N GLY A 349 4.74 -16.51 12.61
CA GLY A 349 4.19 -17.87 12.60
C GLY A 349 2.66 -17.87 12.63
N ALA A 350 2.06 -16.91 11.92
CA ALA A 350 0.61 -16.67 11.93
C ALA A 350 -0.18 -17.76 11.21
#